data_AF-A0A3D4W2X5-F1
#
_entry.id   AF-A0A3D4W2X5-F1
#
_cell.length_a   1.000
_cell.length_b   1.000
_cell.length_c   1.000
_cell.angle_alpha   90.00
_cell.angle_beta   90.00
_cell.angle_gamma   90.00
#
_symmetry.space_group_name_H-M   'P 1'
#
loop_
_entity.id
_entity.type
_entity.pdbx_description
1 polymer ?
#
loop_
_entity_poly.entity_id
_entity_poly.type
_entity_poly.pdbx_seq_one_letter_code
_entity_poly.pdbx_strand_id
1 'polypeptide(L)'
;MFGYVIPNQAALSPEAQARYRTAYCGLCRRIGALHGTRGRLTLSYDLTFLDLLLCSLYEGESACATGCDHCPIHPIRKVEWRSSGPTDYCADLSVALHYYNAQDKWNDDHSLLGLGFEKMLAAPTQQAAARWPRQCSAIRTCLDRLARYEAEGSEDLDAVSGCFGELMAELFDY
;
A
#
# COMPACT_ATOMS: atom_id res chain seq x y z
N MET A 1 -7.43 -0.95 10.21
CA MET A 1 -6.47 -2.10 10.26
C MET A 1 -5.95 -2.46 8.87
N PHE A 2 -4.63 -2.47 8.63
CA PHE A 2 -3.95 -3.08 7.45
C PHE A 2 -2.54 -3.54 7.88
N GLY A 3 -1.89 -4.45 7.15
CA GLY A 3 -0.62 -5.06 7.60
C GLY A 3 -0.73 -6.57 7.89
N TYR A 4 -1.69 -7.27 7.30
CA TYR A 4 -1.95 -8.69 7.60
C TYR A 4 -1.09 -9.63 6.76
N VAL A 5 -0.71 -9.18 5.57
CA VAL A 5 0.07 -10.01 4.67
C VAL A 5 1.54 -9.94 5.07
N ILE A 6 2.12 -11.09 5.44
CA ILE A 6 3.55 -11.20 5.74
C ILE A 6 4.13 -12.33 4.89
N PRO A 7 5.17 -12.09 4.06
CA PRO A 7 5.78 -13.15 3.29
C PRO A 7 6.51 -14.12 4.22
N ASN A 8 6.16 -15.40 4.16
CA ASN A 8 6.90 -16.46 4.85
C ASN A 8 8.21 -16.76 4.12
N GLN A 9 9.24 -15.95 4.39
CA GLN A 9 10.52 -16.02 3.67
C GLN A 9 11.18 -17.41 3.76
N ALA A 10 11.07 -18.09 4.90
CA ALA A 10 11.67 -19.40 5.10
C ALA A 10 11.03 -20.50 4.22
N ALA A 11 9.74 -20.35 3.87
CA ALA A 11 9.02 -21.28 3.02
C ALA A 11 9.19 -20.98 1.51
N LEU A 12 9.67 -19.80 1.14
CA LEU A 12 9.84 -19.41 -0.25
C LEU A 12 11.16 -19.98 -0.81
N SER A 13 11.11 -20.53 -2.02
CA SER A 13 12.32 -20.87 -2.78
C SER A 13 13.19 -19.63 -3.01
N PRO A 14 14.51 -19.78 -3.23
CA PRO A 14 15.39 -18.64 -3.51
C PRO A 14 14.91 -17.78 -4.69
N GLU A 15 14.36 -18.41 -5.73
CA GLU A 15 13.77 -17.72 -6.88
C GLU A 15 12.53 -16.90 -6.48
N ALA A 16 11.62 -17.48 -5.69
CA ALA A 16 10.43 -16.78 -5.24
C ALA A 16 10.77 -15.60 -4.31
N GLN A 17 11.78 -15.74 -3.45
CA GLN A 17 12.30 -14.64 -2.63
C GLN A 17 12.89 -13.52 -3.49
N ALA A 18 13.66 -13.85 -4.53
CA ALA A 18 14.21 -12.87 -5.46
C ALA A 18 13.11 -12.12 -6.19
N ARG A 19 12.10 -12.84 -6.73
CA ARG A 19 10.95 -12.25 -7.40
C ARG A 19 10.11 -11.34 -6.48
N TYR A 20 9.89 -11.74 -5.23
CA TYR A 20 9.22 -10.88 -4.26
C TYR A 20 10.03 -9.61 -3.99
N ARG A 21 11.35 -9.74 -3.85
CA ARG A 21 12.25 -8.60 -3.59
C ARG A 21 12.25 -7.59 -4.75
N THR A 22 12.21 -8.05 -6.00
CA THR A 22 12.16 -7.13 -7.15
C THR A 22 10.84 -6.35 -7.21
N ALA A 23 9.72 -6.97 -6.86
CA ALA A 23 8.43 -6.28 -6.71
C ALA A 23 8.44 -5.27 -5.55
N TYR A 24 8.88 -5.68 -4.36
CA TYR A 24 8.99 -4.81 -3.18
C TYR A 24 9.87 -3.58 -3.45
N CYS A 25 11.05 -3.78 -4.05
CA CYS A 25 11.94 -2.69 -4.42
C CYS A 25 11.36 -1.83 -5.56
N GLY A 26 10.66 -2.44 -6.52
CA GLY A 26 9.91 -1.76 -7.57
C GLY A 26 8.87 -0.80 -7.02
N LEU A 27 7.97 -1.30 -6.18
CA LEU A 27 6.93 -0.53 -5.51
C LEU A 27 7.53 0.62 -4.68
N CYS A 28 8.55 0.35 -3.86
CA CYS A 28 9.26 1.40 -3.11
C CYS A 28 9.79 2.52 -4.02
N ARG A 29 10.33 2.17 -5.18
CA ARG A 29 10.86 3.14 -6.14
C ARG A 29 9.76 3.93 -6.81
N ARG A 30 8.65 3.30 -7.20
CA ARG A 30 7.51 3.99 -7.81
C ARG A 30 6.81 4.93 -6.84
N ILE A 31 6.61 4.51 -5.58
CA ILE A 31 6.15 5.42 -4.51
C ILE A 31 7.08 6.63 -4.40
N GLY A 32 8.39 6.39 -4.37
CA GLY A 32 9.37 7.48 -4.30
C GLY A 32 9.37 8.42 -5.50
N ALA A 33 9.12 7.89 -6.70
CA ALA A 33 9.10 8.65 -7.94
C ALA A 33 7.81 9.50 -8.07
N LEU A 34 6.66 8.96 -7.65
CA LEU A 34 5.35 9.61 -7.76
C LEU A 34 5.05 10.53 -6.57
N HIS A 35 5.49 10.17 -5.37
CA HIS A 35 5.10 10.81 -4.12
C HIS A 35 6.29 11.30 -3.27
N GLY A 36 7.49 11.27 -3.85
CA GLY A 36 8.72 11.73 -3.21
C GLY A 36 9.27 10.77 -2.15
N THR A 37 10.47 11.07 -1.65
CA THR A 37 11.21 10.20 -0.72
C THR A 37 10.42 9.86 0.54
N ARG A 38 9.65 10.82 1.06
CA ARG A 38 8.84 10.63 2.26
C ARG A 38 7.66 9.69 2.05
N GLY A 39 7.09 9.66 0.84
CA GLY A 39 6.05 8.71 0.47
C GLY A 39 6.52 7.26 0.63
N ARG A 40 7.82 6.96 0.48
CA ARG A 40 8.36 5.59 0.62
C ARG A 40 8.10 4.97 2.00
N LEU A 41 7.76 5.77 3.01
CA LEU A 41 7.36 5.30 4.34
C LEU A 41 6.00 4.58 4.34
N THR A 42 5.23 4.67 3.26
CA THR A 42 3.94 3.98 3.09
C THR A 42 4.08 2.62 2.41
N LEU A 43 5.31 2.15 2.18
CA LEU A 43 5.57 0.84 1.61
C LEU A 43 5.12 -0.25 2.59
N SER A 44 4.23 -1.15 2.15
CA SER A 44 3.73 -2.26 2.95
C SER A 44 3.78 -3.58 2.20
N TYR A 45 3.70 -4.69 2.95
CA TYR A 45 3.65 -6.02 2.38
C TYR A 45 2.32 -6.34 1.70
N ASP A 46 1.20 -5.80 2.20
CA ASP A 46 -0.13 -5.95 1.59
C ASP A 46 -0.14 -5.36 0.17
N LEU A 47 0.36 -4.12 0.00
CA LEU A 47 0.41 -3.47 -1.31
C LEU A 47 1.51 -4.05 -2.21
N THR A 48 2.57 -4.62 -1.62
CA THR A 48 3.56 -5.39 -2.41
C THR A 48 2.95 -6.69 -2.94
N PHE A 49 2.14 -7.37 -2.13
CA PHE A 49 1.43 -8.57 -2.57
C PHE A 49 0.41 -8.24 -3.66
N LEU A 50 -0.35 -7.14 -3.50
CA LEU A 50 -1.26 -6.63 -4.52
C LEU A 50 -0.51 -6.32 -5.82
N ASP A 51 0.59 -5.56 -5.75
CA ASP A 51 1.44 -5.25 -6.90
C ASP A 51 1.90 -6.52 -7.61
N LEU A 52 2.41 -7.50 -6.84
CA LEU A 52 2.87 -8.76 -7.40
C LEU A 52 1.75 -9.53 -8.09
N LEU A 53 0.56 -9.57 -7.49
CA LEU A 53 -0.61 -10.26 -8.05
C LEU A 53 -1.10 -9.59 -9.33
N LEU A 54 -1.36 -8.28 -9.30
CA LEU A 54 -1.86 -7.53 -10.46
C LEU A 54 -0.85 -7.53 -11.61
N CYS A 55 0.44 -7.37 -11.32
CA CYS A 55 1.47 -7.49 -12.35
C CYS A 55 1.48 -8.86 -13.04
N SER A 56 1.08 -9.92 -12.33
CA SER A 56 0.97 -11.26 -12.90
C SER A 56 -0.35 -11.49 -13.64
N LEU A 57 -1.45 -10.91 -13.18
CA LEU A 57 -2.76 -11.03 -13.85
C LEU A 57 -2.80 -10.24 -15.16
N TYR A 58 -2.19 -9.06 -15.20
CA TYR A 58 -2.18 -8.15 -16.34
C TYR A 58 -0.81 -8.13 -17.07
N GLU A 59 -0.13 -9.29 -17.07
CA GLU A 59 1.17 -9.42 -17.72
C GLU A 59 1.07 -9.11 -19.23
N GLY A 60 1.93 -8.20 -19.71
CA GLY A 60 1.98 -7.82 -21.12
C GLY A 60 1.10 -6.63 -21.52
N GLU A 61 0.17 -6.18 -20.67
CA GLU A 61 -0.69 -5.02 -20.97
C GLU A 61 0.03 -3.68 -20.82
N SER A 62 1.09 -3.65 -20.02
CA SER A 62 1.96 -2.48 -19.84
C SER A 62 3.42 -2.89 -19.93
N ALA A 63 4.26 -1.95 -20.38
CA ALA A 63 5.70 -2.19 -20.45
C ALA A 63 6.25 -2.52 -19.06
N CYS A 64 6.89 -3.68 -18.93
CA CYS A 64 7.60 -4.06 -17.72
C CYS A 64 9.01 -3.47 -17.76
N ALA A 65 9.26 -2.48 -16.91
CA ALA A 65 10.58 -1.92 -16.70
C ALA A 65 11.31 -2.73 -15.62
N THR A 66 12.56 -3.08 -15.87
CA THR A 66 13.45 -3.71 -14.89
C THR A 66 14.76 -2.94 -14.78
N GLY A 67 15.46 -3.12 -13.66
CA GLY A 67 16.77 -2.52 -13.48
C GLY A 67 17.45 -2.96 -12.19
N CYS A 68 18.64 -2.39 -11.95
CA CYS A 68 19.48 -2.71 -10.80
C CYS A 68 20.26 -1.46 -10.34
N ASP A 69 19.85 -0.83 -9.24
CA ASP A 69 20.49 0.39 -8.70
C ASP A 69 20.53 0.41 -7.18
N HIS A 70 21.21 1.40 -6.62
CA HIS A 70 21.20 1.67 -5.18
C HIS A 70 19.88 2.29 -4.72
N CYS A 71 19.56 2.13 -3.44
CA CYS A 71 18.48 2.86 -2.80
C CYS A 71 18.94 3.45 -1.47
N PRO A 72 18.21 4.42 -0.87
CA PRO A 72 18.62 5.04 0.39
C PRO A 72 18.89 4.07 1.54
N ILE A 73 18.21 2.91 1.56
CA ILE A 73 18.40 1.84 2.56
C ILE A 73 19.54 0.88 2.18
N HIS A 74 19.90 0.80 0.89
CA HIS A 74 20.96 -0.04 0.36
C HIS A 74 21.95 0.79 -0.48
N PRO A 75 22.77 1.65 0.17
CA PRO A 75 23.66 2.56 -0.55
C PRO A 75 24.88 1.84 -1.17
N ILE A 76 25.29 0.69 -0.61
CA ILE A 76 26.51 -0.03 -1.03
C ILE A 76 26.20 -1.08 -2.10
N ARG A 77 25.15 -1.87 -1.91
CA ARG A 77 24.75 -2.92 -2.86
C ARG A 77 23.66 -2.40 -3.79
N LYS A 78 23.72 -2.80 -5.06
CA LYS A 78 22.59 -2.57 -5.96
C LYS A 78 21.49 -3.58 -5.64
N VAL A 79 20.24 -3.15 -5.83
CA VAL A 79 19.05 -3.99 -5.68
C VAL A 79 18.32 -4.03 -7.02
N GLU A 80 17.92 -5.24 -7.40
CA GLU A 80 17.08 -5.45 -8.57
C GLU A 80 15.65 -5.00 -8.28
N TRP A 81 14.99 -4.49 -9.31
CA TRP A 81 13.62 -4.01 -9.23
C TRP A 81 12.89 -4.23 -10.54
N ARG A 82 11.55 -4.36 -10.45
CA ARG A 82 10.65 -4.41 -11.60
C ARG A 82 9.44 -3.53 -11.34
N SER A 83 8.91 -2.90 -12.37
CA SER A 83 7.68 -2.10 -12.29
C SER A 83 6.92 -2.15 -13.60
N SER A 84 5.60 -2.23 -13.53
CA SER A 84 4.69 -2.09 -14.66
C SER A 84 3.53 -1.17 -14.28
N GLY A 85 2.50 -1.07 -15.12
CA GLY A 85 1.32 -0.22 -14.87
C GLY A 85 0.70 -0.42 -13.48
N PRO A 86 0.38 -1.66 -13.06
CA PRO A 86 -0.14 -1.93 -11.72
C PRO A 86 0.73 -1.46 -10.55
N THR A 87 2.05 -1.33 -10.75
CA THR A 87 2.96 -0.83 -9.71
C THR A 87 2.71 0.64 -9.37
N ASP A 88 2.31 1.45 -10.35
CA ASP A 88 1.94 2.87 -10.12
C ASP A 88 0.63 2.99 -9.36
N TYR A 89 -0.34 2.16 -9.72
CA TYR A 89 -1.59 2.04 -8.99
C TYR A 89 -1.36 1.66 -7.52
N CYS A 90 -0.56 0.62 -7.27
CA CYS A 90 -0.22 0.22 -5.91
C CYS A 90 0.57 1.30 -5.15
N ALA A 91 1.37 2.11 -5.84
CA ALA A 91 2.07 3.23 -5.24
C ALA A 91 1.12 4.34 -4.78
N ASP A 92 0.13 4.68 -5.60
CA ASP A 92 -0.93 5.65 -5.25
C ASP A 92 -1.76 5.16 -4.06
N LEU A 93 -2.19 3.89 -4.09
CA LEU A 93 -2.98 3.29 -3.01
C LEU A 93 -2.19 3.16 -1.71
N SER A 94 -0.89 2.90 -1.78
CA SER A 94 -0.02 2.87 -0.60
C SER A 94 -0.11 4.18 0.18
N VAL A 95 -0.02 5.31 -0.51
CA VAL A 95 -0.12 6.64 0.08
C VAL A 95 -1.53 6.93 0.60
N ALA A 96 -2.56 6.67 -0.21
CA ALA A 96 -3.95 6.93 0.17
C ALA A 96 -4.35 6.15 1.43
N LEU A 97 -4.05 4.85 1.47
CA LEU A 97 -4.39 3.98 2.60
C LEU A 97 -3.71 4.43 3.90
N HIS A 98 -2.44 4.80 3.82
CA HIS A 98 -1.68 5.27 4.98
C HIS A 98 -2.13 6.66 5.45
N TYR A 99 -2.50 7.55 4.53
CA TYR A 99 -3.06 8.86 4.89
C TYR A 99 -4.39 8.73 5.63
N TYR A 100 -5.35 7.97 5.08
CA TYR A 100 -6.66 7.85 5.71
C TYR A 100 -6.59 7.12 7.06
N ASN A 101 -5.73 6.12 7.21
CA ASN A 101 -5.48 5.51 8.53
C ASN A 101 -4.83 6.50 9.52
N ALA A 102 -3.90 7.35 9.06
CA ALA A 102 -3.31 8.37 9.93
C ALA A 102 -4.34 9.43 10.35
N GLN A 103 -5.26 9.79 9.46
CA GLN A 103 -6.37 10.71 9.74
C GLN A 103 -7.34 10.11 10.77
N ASP A 104 -7.72 8.85 10.61
CA ASP A 104 -8.56 8.08 11.54
C ASP A 104 -7.96 8.08 12.96
N LYS A 105 -6.68 7.68 13.09
CA LYS A 105 -5.95 7.70 14.36
C LYS A 105 -5.79 9.08 15.00
N TRP A 106 -5.75 10.14 14.21
CA TRP A 106 -5.71 11.50 14.75
C TRP A 106 -7.07 11.91 15.33
N ASN A 107 -8.16 11.53 14.65
CA ASN A 107 -9.51 11.82 15.10
C ASN A 107 -9.87 11.04 16.37
N ASP A 108 -9.41 9.79 16.49
CA ASP A 108 -9.75 8.93 17.63
C ASP A 108 -8.83 9.17 18.85
N ASP A 109 -7.51 9.17 18.64
CA ASP A 109 -6.52 9.15 19.74
C ASP A 109 -5.72 10.46 19.88
N HIS A 110 -5.97 11.47 19.03
CA HIS A 110 -5.15 12.69 18.94
C HIS A 110 -3.65 12.40 18.84
N SER A 111 -3.29 11.38 18.07
CA SER A 111 -1.89 10.98 17.87
C SER A 111 -1.08 12.03 17.10
N LEU A 112 -0.17 12.73 17.77
CA LEU A 112 0.71 13.74 17.15
C LEU A 112 1.57 13.16 16.01
N LEU A 113 1.93 11.87 16.08
CA LEU A 113 2.60 11.16 14.99
C LEU A 113 1.67 10.98 13.78
N GLY A 114 0.39 10.67 14.03
CA GLY A 114 -0.67 10.62 13.01
C GLY A 114 -0.81 11.95 12.28
N LEU A 115 -0.88 13.07 13.02
CA LEU A 115 -0.99 14.42 12.45
C LEU A 115 0.19 14.80 11.56
N GLY A 116 1.41 14.43 11.95
CA GLY A 116 2.62 14.68 11.14
C GLY A 116 2.60 13.88 9.84
N PHE A 117 2.16 12.61 9.90
CA PHE A 117 2.08 11.71 8.75
C PHE A 117 0.94 12.11 7.80
N GLU A 118 -0.21 12.52 8.34
CA GLU A 118 -1.35 13.05 7.60
C GLU A 118 -0.91 14.25 6.74
N LYS A 119 -0.34 15.30 7.37
CA LYS A 119 0.11 16.50 6.65
C LYS A 119 1.13 16.20 5.57
N MET A 120 2.01 15.23 5.80
CA MET A 120 3.03 14.80 4.85
C MET A 120 2.42 14.13 3.62
N LEU A 121 1.35 13.35 3.79
CA LEU A 121 0.72 12.57 2.74
C LEU A 121 -0.49 13.26 2.08
N ALA A 122 -0.97 14.38 2.62
CA ALA A 122 -2.18 15.05 2.13
C ALA A 122 -2.16 15.35 0.61
N ALA A 123 -1.11 16.02 0.11
CA ALA A 123 -1.01 16.35 -1.32
C ALA A 123 -0.83 15.09 -2.20
N PRO A 124 0.06 14.13 -1.86
CA PRO A 124 0.11 12.84 -2.52
C PRO A 124 -1.24 12.10 -2.57
N THR A 125 -2.00 12.09 -1.47
CA THR A 125 -3.32 11.46 -1.41
C THR A 125 -4.36 12.19 -2.26
N GLN A 126 -4.31 13.51 -2.35
CA GLN A 126 -5.20 14.26 -3.27
C GLN A 126 -4.95 13.84 -4.73
N GLN A 127 -3.70 13.64 -5.13
CA GLN A 127 -3.36 13.16 -6.48
C GLN A 127 -3.82 11.72 -6.69
N ALA A 128 -3.67 10.85 -5.69
CA ALA A 128 -4.17 9.48 -5.72
C ALA A 128 -5.70 9.46 -5.82
N ALA A 129 -6.41 10.28 -5.06
CA ALA A 129 -7.87 10.36 -5.05
C ALA A 129 -8.45 10.94 -6.34
N ALA A 130 -7.71 11.84 -7.02
CA ALA A 130 -8.10 12.34 -8.34
C ALA A 130 -8.01 11.24 -9.42
N ARG A 131 -7.03 10.33 -9.31
CA ARG A 131 -6.83 9.22 -10.24
C ARG A 131 -7.72 8.02 -9.93
N TRP A 132 -7.88 7.70 -8.65
CA TRP A 132 -8.53 6.49 -8.14
C TRP A 132 -9.64 6.84 -7.14
N PRO A 133 -10.67 7.61 -7.56
CA PRO A 133 -11.69 8.13 -6.65
C PRO A 133 -12.51 7.03 -6.00
N ARG A 134 -12.81 5.94 -6.72
CA ARG A 134 -13.56 4.79 -6.21
C ARG A 134 -12.80 4.11 -5.07
N GLN A 135 -11.56 3.72 -5.32
CA GLN A 135 -10.70 3.04 -4.34
C GLN A 135 -10.44 3.92 -3.11
N CYS A 136 -10.16 5.21 -3.31
CA CYS A 136 -10.01 6.14 -2.19
C CYS A 136 -11.30 6.32 -1.39
N SER A 137 -12.46 6.27 -2.04
CA SER A 137 -13.75 6.29 -1.34
C SER A 137 -13.96 5.00 -0.54
N ALA A 138 -13.66 3.84 -1.11
CA ALA A 138 -13.75 2.55 -0.43
C ALA A 138 -12.86 2.51 0.82
N ILE A 139 -11.62 3.01 0.73
CA ILE A 139 -10.71 3.13 1.89
C ILE A 139 -11.39 3.90 3.02
N ARG A 140 -11.90 5.11 2.74
CA ARG A 140 -12.56 5.93 3.77
C ARG A 140 -13.78 5.24 4.35
N THR A 141 -14.69 4.75 3.50
CA THR A 141 -15.93 4.12 3.95
C THR A 141 -15.67 2.88 4.82
N CYS A 142 -14.66 2.07 4.49
CA CYS A 142 -14.32 0.90 5.28
C CYS A 142 -13.65 1.28 6.62
N LEU A 143 -12.79 2.30 6.63
CA LEU A 143 -12.19 2.81 7.87
C LEU A 143 -13.24 3.45 8.78
N ASP A 144 -14.13 4.29 8.25
CA ASP A 144 -15.22 4.91 9.01
C ASP A 144 -16.16 3.86 9.63
N ARG A 145 -16.47 2.78 8.90
CA ARG A 145 -17.26 1.67 9.43
C ARG A 145 -16.50 0.91 10.52
N LEU A 146 -15.21 0.69 10.34
CA LEU A 146 -14.37 0.02 11.33
C LEU A 146 -14.32 0.84 12.64
N ALA A 147 -14.06 2.15 12.56
CA ALA A 147 -14.04 3.05 13.71
C ALA A 147 -15.38 3.05 14.47
N ARG A 148 -16.50 2.98 13.74
CA ARG A 148 -17.83 2.83 14.35
C ARG A 148 -17.98 1.53 15.13
N TYR A 149 -17.57 0.39 14.55
CA TYR A 149 -17.62 -0.89 15.27
C TYR A 149 -16.72 -0.90 16.50
N GLU A 150 -15.55 -0.26 16.42
CA GLU A 150 -14.63 -0.10 17.56
C GLU A 150 -15.25 0.76 18.66
N ALA A 151 -15.87 1.90 18.31
CA ALA A 151 -16.56 2.78 19.24
C ALA A 151 -17.79 2.14 19.91
N GLU A 152 -18.49 1.26 19.19
CA GLU A 152 -19.63 0.48 19.70
C GLU A 152 -19.18 -0.72 20.56
N GLY A 153 -17.88 -1.03 20.62
CA GLY A 153 -17.35 -2.18 21.34
C GLY A 153 -17.84 -3.52 20.75
N SER A 154 -18.03 -3.58 19.44
CA SER A 154 -18.58 -4.76 18.76
C SER A 154 -17.68 -5.99 18.92
N GLU A 155 -18.25 -7.10 19.37
CA GLU A 155 -17.58 -8.41 19.44
C GLU A 155 -17.85 -9.27 18.18
N ASP A 156 -18.58 -8.74 17.20
CA ASP A 156 -18.85 -9.41 15.92
C ASP A 156 -17.61 -9.36 15.02
N LEU A 157 -16.81 -10.43 15.09
CA LEU A 157 -15.58 -10.56 14.31
C LEU A 157 -15.83 -10.58 12.80
N ASP A 158 -16.96 -11.10 12.32
CA ASP A 158 -17.27 -11.15 10.89
C ASP A 158 -17.58 -9.74 10.37
N ALA A 159 -18.31 -8.93 11.14
CA ALA A 159 -18.58 -7.53 10.79
C ALA A 159 -17.30 -6.67 10.78
N VAL A 160 -16.44 -6.81 11.81
CA VAL A 160 -15.18 -6.07 11.94
C VAL A 160 -14.19 -6.48 10.85
N SER A 161 -13.98 -7.77 10.64
CA SER A 161 -13.07 -8.28 9.61
C SER A 161 -13.60 -8.07 8.19
N GLY A 162 -14.93 -8.07 8.02
CA GLY A 162 -15.60 -7.78 6.76
C GLY A 162 -15.25 -6.41 6.20
N CYS A 163 -15.01 -5.39 7.04
CA CYS A 163 -14.56 -4.07 6.58
C CYS A 163 -13.22 -4.14 5.83
N PHE A 164 -12.28 -4.97 6.29
CA PHE A 164 -11.02 -5.17 5.59
C PHE A 164 -11.20 -6.03 4.33
N GLY A 165 -12.06 -7.05 4.38
CA GLY A 165 -12.39 -7.87 3.21
C GLY A 165 -12.98 -7.07 2.06
N GLU A 166 -13.99 -6.23 2.35
CA GLU A 166 -14.61 -5.31 1.40
C GLU A 166 -13.59 -4.30 0.85
N LEU A 167 -12.76 -3.72 1.72
CA LEU A 167 -11.68 -2.84 1.31
C LEU A 167 -10.76 -3.51 0.30
N MET A 168 -10.26 -4.71 0.62
CA MET A 168 -9.33 -5.42 -0.26
C MET A 168 -10.01 -5.80 -1.58
N ALA A 169 -11.29 -6.16 -1.59
CA ALA A 169 -12.02 -6.41 -2.83
C ALA A 169 -12.03 -5.18 -3.76
N GLU A 170 -12.27 -3.99 -3.22
CA GLU A 170 -12.25 -2.74 -3.99
C GLU A 170 -10.84 -2.36 -4.47
N LEU A 171 -9.80 -2.66 -3.69
CA LEU A 171 -8.41 -2.39 -4.10
C LEU A 171 -7.90 -3.38 -5.15
N PHE A 172 -8.42 -4.61 -5.19
CA PHE A 172 -8.00 -5.65 -6.12
C PHE A 172 -8.65 -5.50 -7.50
N ASP A 173 -9.74 -4.75 -7.59
CA ASP A 173 -10.40 -4.38 -8.83
C ASP A 173 -9.66 -3.20 -9.49
N TYR A 174 -8.58 -3.54 -10.21
CA TYR A 174 -7.63 -2.63 -10.88
C TYR A 174 -8.19 -2.03 -12.18
#